data_AF-A0A9P8D8F7-F1
#
_entry.id   AF-A0A9P8D8F7-F1
#
_cell.length_a   1.000
_cell.length_b   1.000
_cell.length_c   1.000
_cell.angle_alpha   90.00
_cell.angle_beta   90.00
_cell.angle_gamma   90.00
#
_symmetry.space_group_name_H-M   'P 1'
#
loop_
_entity.id
_entity.type
_entity.pdbx_description
1 polymer ?
#
loop_
_entity_poly.entity_id
_entity_poly.type
_entity_poly.pdbx_seq_one_letter_code
_entity_poly.pdbx_strand_id
1 'polypeptide(L)'
;MATNQQTSFERSLDLFRRELSDDQIKRINGVNQKTVTDTIQEIQGKLGRRDGLCKLTRIQRFLQAMEHIEKLVTIFLNASDFVAFIWGPIKLALMVATTWTEAIRQLIEAYEEIADALGNLAFFHNLIQSRDHLKLVLDDYFSDILRFHRCVLDVFSRPEWKRLFKWAWGSFRREVKPILESLKRKQALLSDDKLQSHAILKEVQDSDQYAKDQFSNLQTSLDDIRSTLASEQLQSKALQSREMKTYLESRLDVSTSRTDLQLESQDTVDENSGIWIFSNPIFKGWEGGKSAEKRVLFLNGSPGSGKSSTHLQFRDCL
;
A
#
# COMPACT_ATOMS: atom_id res chain seq x y z
N MET A 1 -21.99 -21.26 -33.41
CA MET A 1 -21.37 -20.24 -34.27
C MET A 1 -21.49 -18.90 -33.56
N ALA A 2 -20.46 -18.51 -32.82
CA ALA A 2 -20.42 -17.19 -32.18
C ALA A 2 -20.02 -16.17 -33.25
N THR A 3 -20.99 -15.39 -33.73
CA THR A 3 -20.71 -14.20 -34.53
C THR A 3 -19.91 -13.24 -33.66
N ASN A 4 -18.62 -13.10 -33.96
CA ASN A 4 -17.73 -12.12 -33.34
C ASN A 4 -18.23 -10.72 -33.75
N GLN A 5 -19.14 -10.13 -32.97
CA GLN A 5 -19.65 -8.78 -33.23
C GLN A 5 -18.54 -7.78 -32.91
N GLN A 6 -17.93 -7.26 -33.98
CA GLN A 6 -16.92 -6.22 -33.89
C GLN A 6 -17.47 -4.98 -33.16
N THR A 7 -16.78 -4.52 -32.11
CA THR A 7 -17.27 -3.42 -31.26
C THR A 7 -17.35 -2.10 -32.05
N SER A 8 -18.12 -1.13 -31.52
CA SER A 8 -18.16 0.25 -32.05
C SER A 8 -16.76 0.85 -32.15
N PHE A 9 -15.96 0.61 -31.10
CA PHE A 9 -14.56 0.97 -31.00
C PHE A 9 -13.69 0.35 -32.10
N GLU A 10 -13.71 -0.97 -32.25
CA GLU A 10 -12.89 -1.69 -33.24
C GLU A 10 -13.19 -1.21 -34.67
N ARG A 11 -14.47 -0.98 -35.00
CA ARG A 11 -14.88 -0.43 -36.30
C ARG A 11 -14.35 0.98 -36.52
N SER A 12 -14.50 1.86 -35.53
CA SER A 12 -14.00 3.24 -35.63
C SER A 12 -12.48 3.29 -35.73
N LEU A 13 -11.78 2.37 -35.07
CA LEU A 13 -10.34 2.26 -35.12
C LEU A 13 -9.84 1.73 -36.47
N ASP A 14 -10.49 0.72 -37.03
CA ASP A 14 -10.19 0.23 -38.38
C ASP A 14 -10.44 1.30 -39.44
N LEU A 15 -11.53 2.05 -39.32
CA LEU A 15 -11.81 3.19 -40.20
C LEU A 15 -10.74 4.27 -40.06
N PHE A 16 -10.34 4.59 -38.83
CA PHE A 16 -9.29 5.57 -38.57
C PHE A 16 -7.96 5.16 -39.19
N ARG A 17 -7.56 3.89 -39.03
CA ARG A 17 -6.33 3.35 -39.62
C ARG A 17 -6.31 3.43 -41.15
N ARG A 18 -7.44 3.12 -41.80
CA ARG A 18 -7.55 3.12 -43.27
C ARG A 18 -7.41 4.50 -43.90
N GLU A 19 -7.66 5.55 -43.13
CA GLU A 19 -7.66 6.93 -43.62
C GLU A 19 -6.36 7.67 -43.34
N LEU A 20 -5.51 7.11 -42.50
CA LEU A 20 -4.15 7.58 -42.34
C LEU A 20 -3.29 7.05 -43.50
N SER A 21 -2.51 7.94 -44.12
CA SER A 21 -1.45 7.49 -45.03
C SER A 21 -0.32 6.81 -44.26
N ASP A 22 0.45 5.96 -44.94
CA ASP A 22 1.59 5.24 -44.35
C ASP A 22 2.58 6.16 -43.64
N ASP A 23 2.79 7.37 -44.17
CA ASP A 23 3.65 8.38 -43.56
C ASP A 23 3.06 8.92 -42.24
N GLN A 24 1.74 9.09 -42.15
CA GLN A 24 1.09 9.50 -40.90
C GLN A 24 1.14 8.37 -39.88
N ILE A 25 0.90 7.12 -40.29
CA ILE A 25 1.01 5.95 -39.40
C ILE A 25 2.42 5.87 -38.80
N LYS A 26 3.47 5.99 -39.62
CA LYS A 26 4.86 6.02 -39.15
C LYS A 26 5.14 7.15 -38.16
N ARG A 27 4.54 8.33 -38.36
CA ARG A 27 4.72 9.49 -37.48
C ARG A 27 3.96 9.38 -36.15
N ILE A 28 2.88 8.62 -36.13
CA ILE A 28 2.04 8.37 -34.95
C ILE A 28 2.60 7.22 -34.10
N ASN A 29 3.26 6.24 -34.71
CA ASN A 29 3.86 5.12 -33.98
C ASN A 29 4.80 5.61 -32.85
N GLY A 30 4.57 5.09 -31.64
CA GLY A 30 5.34 5.44 -30.45
C GLY A 30 5.04 6.81 -29.84
N VAL A 31 4.09 7.58 -30.39
CA VAL A 31 3.68 8.86 -29.80
C VAL A 31 2.86 8.61 -28.53
N ASN A 32 3.21 9.32 -27.47
CA ASN A 32 2.56 9.26 -26.17
C ASN A 32 2.35 10.67 -25.59
N GLN A 33 1.75 10.76 -24.40
CA GLN A 33 1.50 12.01 -23.68
C GLN A 33 2.74 12.90 -23.58
N LYS A 34 3.88 12.32 -23.19
CA LYS A 34 5.15 13.05 -23.06
C LYS A 34 5.58 13.67 -24.39
N THR A 35 5.52 12.89 -25.45
CA THR A 35 5.86 13.36 -26.81
C THR A 35 5.00 14.56 -27.24
N VAL A 36 3.70 14.54 -26.94
CA VAL A 36 2.79 15.66 -27.24
C VAL A 36 3.12 16.89 -26.39
N THR A 37 3.39 16.69 -25.10
CA THR A 37 3.78 17.77 -24.18
C THR A 37 5.06 18.46 -24.64
N ASP A 38 6.08 17.69 -25.00
CA ASP A 38 7.35 18.20 -25.53
C ASP A 38 7.13 18.97 -26.85
N THR A 39 6.25 18.45 -27.72
CA THR A 39 5.86 19.13 -28.97
C THR A 39 5.17 20.47 -28.70
N ILE A 40 4.29 20.54 -27.71
CA ILE A 40 3.60 21.79 -27.32
C ILE A 40 4.61 22.82 -26.80
N GLN A 41 5.58 22.40 -25.99
CA GLN A 41 6.63 23.30 -25.50
C GLN A 41 7.46 23.86 -26.66
N GLU A 42 7.83 23.02 -27.62
CA GLU A 42 8.55 23.45 -28.83
C GLU A 42 7.73 24.45 -29.66
N ILE A 43 6.44 24.18 -29.86
CA ILE A 43 5.53 25.07 -30.58
C ILE A 43 5.38 26.40 -29.85
N GLN A 44 5.21 26.39 -28.52
CA GLN A 44 5.08 27.61 -27.71
C GLN A 44 6.32 28.49 -27.87
N GLY A 45 7.52 27.89 -27.89
CA GLY A 45 8.78 28.61 -28.16
C GLY A 45 8.84 29.21 -29.57
N LYS A 46 8.35 28.49 -30.59
CA LYS A 46 8.30 28.99 -31.99
C LYS A 46 7.30 30.14 -32.15
N LEU A 47 6.13 30.04 -31.52
CA LEU A 47 5.08 31.08 -31.61
C LEU A 47 5.46 32.35 -30.85
N GLY A 48 6.11 32.21 -29.69
CA GLY A 48 6.62 33.35 -28.91
C GLY A 48 7.66 34.20 -29.66
N ARG A 49 8.44 33.59 -30.57
CA ARG A 49 9.41 34.31 -31.42
C ARG A 49 8.77 35.04 -32.61
N ARG A 50 7.50 34.76 -32.94
CA ARG A 50 6.80 35.24 -34.15
C ARG A 50 5.70 36.28 -33.85
N ASP A 51 5.62 36.82 -32.63
CA ASP A 51 4.49 37.62 -32.13
C ASP A 51 3.11 36.95 -32.28
N GLY A 52 3.11 35.63 -32.49
CA GLY A 52 1.91 34.82 -32.59
C GLY A 52 1.38 34.54 -31.20
N LEU A 53 0.65 35.49 -30.61
CA LEU A 53 -0.01 35.30 -29.31
C LEU A 53 -1.03 34.17 -29.42
N CYS A 54 -0.61 32.97 -29.03
CA CYS A 54 -1.45 31.80 -28.87
C CYS A 54 -1.05 31.13 -27.56
N LYS A 55 -2.00 31.12 -26.61
CA LYS A 55 -1.78 30.54 -25.29
C LYS A 55 -2.06 29.04 -25.37
N LEU A 56 -1.06 28.22 -25.71
CA LEU A 56 -1.26 26.77 -25.85
C LEU A 56 -1.64 26.11 -24.53
N THR A 57 -1.44 26.75 -23.37
CA THR A 57 -1.91 26.22 -22.08
C THR A 57 -3.42 25.95 -22.06
N ARG A 58 -4.18 26.57 -22.97
CA ARG A 58 -5.61 26.31 -23.19
C ARG A 58 -5.92 24.86 -23.54
N ILE A 59 -5.02 24.17 -24.23
CA ILE A 59 -5.20 22.74 -24.58
C ILE A 59 -5.10 21.81 -23.37
N GLN A 60 -4.60 22.29 -22.22
CA GLN A 60 -4.27 21.42 -21.09
C GLN A 60 -5.46 20.58 -20.60
N ARG A 61 -6.67 21.17 -20.57
CA ARG A 61 -7.89 20.44 -20.15
C ARG A 61 -8.20 19.27 -21.09
N PHE A 62 -7.97 19.46 -22.38
CA PHE A 62 -8.11 18.40 -23.38
C PHE A 62 -7.08 17.30 -23.17
N LEU A 63 -5.80 17.65 -22.94
CA LEU A 63 -4.76 16.65 -22.68
C LEU A 63 -5.04 15.84 -21.40
N GLN A 64 -5.54 16.49 -20.35
CA GLN A 64 -5.95 15.81 -19.11
C GLN A 64 -7.09 14.84 -19.37
N ALA A 65 -8.11 15.24 -20.15
CA ALA A 65 -9.18 14.34 -20.55
C ALA A 65 -8.66 13.12 -21.32
N MET A 66 -7.70 13.32 -22.24
CA MET A 66 -7.07 12.24 -22.99
C MET A 66 -6.22 11.30 -22.12
N GLU A 67 -5.57 11.81 -21.08
CA GLU A 67 -4.87 10.97 -20.10
C GLU A 67 -5.84 10.03 -19.36
N HIS A 68 -7.02 10.52 -18.97
CA HIS A 68 -8.04 9.67 -18.38
C HIS A 68 -8.55 8.62 -19.38
N ILE A 69 -8.77 9.01 -20.63
CA ILE A 69 -9.18 8.07 -21.69
C ILE A 69 -8.10 7.01 -21.93
N GLU A 70 -6.82 7.38 -21.99
CA GLU A 70 -5.69 6.45 -22.13
C GLU A 70 -5.69 5.40 -21.02
N LYS A 71 -5.85 5.82 -19.76
CA LYS A 71 -5.92 4.91 -18.61
C LYS A 71 -7.07 3.94 -18.76
N LEU A 72 -8.27 4.43 -19.11
CA LEU A 72 -9.45 3.60 -19.32
C LEU A 72 -9.21 2.58 -20.45
N VAL A 73 -8.72 3.01 -21.60
CA VAL A 73 -8.44 2.12 -22.75
C VAL A 73 -7.40 1.06 -22.39
N THR A 74 -6.34 1.45 -21.66
CA THR A 74 -5.30 0.51 -21.24
C THR A 74 -5.86 -0.56 -20.30
N ILE A 75 -6.71 -0.18 -19.35
CA ILE A 75 -7.33 -1.09 -18.38
C ILE A 75 -8.38 -2.00 -19.03
N PHE A 76 -9.28 -1.45 -19.85
CA PHE A 76 -10.45 -2.17 -20.35
C PHE A 76 -10.20 -2.91 -21.66
N LEU A 77 -9.31 -2.40 -22.51
CA LEU A 77 -9.06 -2.95 -23.85
C LEU A 77 -7.72 -3.69 -23.93
N ASN A 78 -6.92 -3.69 -22.84
CA ASN A 78 -5.62 -4.37 -22.71
C ASN A 78 -4.71 -4.17 -23.94
N ALA A 79 -4.69 -2.95 -24.46
CA ALA A 79 -4.07 -2.67 -25.74
C ALA A 79 -3.31 -1.35 -25.70
N SER A 80 -2.05 -1.47 -25.26
CA SER A 80 -1.04 -0.42 -25.27
C SER A 80 -0.82 0.18 -26.67
N ASP A 81 -1.12 -0.57 -27.72
CA ASP A 81 -0.98 -0.15 -29.12
C ASP A 81 -1.94 0.99 -29.50
N PHE A 82 -2.95 1.27 -28.65
CA PHE A 82 -3.94 2.32 -28.88
C PHE A 82 -3.53 3.70 -28.36
N VAL A 83 -2.52 3.76 -27.48
CA VAL A 83 -1.98 5.01 -26.94
C VAL A 83 -1.54 5.95 -28.07
N ALA A 84 -0.89 5.40 -29.10
CA ALA A 84 -0.48 6.15 -30.28
C ALA A 84 -1.66 6.77 -31.04
N PHE A 85 -2.81 6.10 -31.12
CA PHE A 85 -3.99 6.63 -31.81
C PHE A 85 -4.74 7.71 -31.02
N ILE A 86 -4.46 7.86 -29.72
CA ILE A 86 -4.92 8.99 -28.90
C ILE A 86 -3.99 10.19 -29.14
N TRP A 87 -2.69 10.01 -28.92
CA TRP A 87 -1.73 11.11 -28.86
C TRP A 87 -1.17 11.54 -30.22
N GLY A 88 -1.03 10.60 -31.15
CA GLY A 88 -0.50 10.83 -32.49
C GLY A 88 -1.28 11.87 -33.29
N PRO A 89 -2.61 11.74 -33.41
CA PRO A 89 -3.43 12.71 -34.14
C PRO A 89 -3.31 14.13 -33.57
N ILE A 90 -3.21 14.25 -32.24
CA ILE A 90 -3.01 15.54 -31.56
C ILE A 90 -1.70 16.17 -32.00
N LYS A 91 -0.60 15.40 -31.93
CA LYS A 91 0.73 15.85 -32.35
C LYS A 91 0.71 16.31 -33.81
N LEU A 92 0.16 15.51 -34.72
CA LEU A 92 0.12 15.82 -36.14
C LEU A 92 -0.67 17.10 -36.43
N ALA A 93 -1.87 17.23 -35.87
CA ALA A 93 -2.71 18.40 -36.05
C ALA A 93 -2.00 19.68 -35.54
N LEU A 94 -1.37 19.61 -34.36
CA LEU A 94 -0.60 20.73 -33.80
C LEU A 94 0.57 21.12 -34.68
N MET A 95 1.34 20.15 -35.19
CA MET A 95 2.49 20.40 -36.06
C MET A 95 2.08 21.14 -37.35
N VAL A 96 0.96 20.75 -37.97
CA VAL A 96 0.49 21.39 -39.21
C VAL A 96 -0.14 22.75 -38.93
N ALA A 97 -1.03 22.83 -37.94
CA ALA A 97 -1.76 24.05 -37.59
C ALA A 97 -0.83 25.20 -37.15
N THR A 98 0.29 24.88 -36.48
CA THR A 98 1.30 25.88 -36.06
C THR A 98 1.88 26.69 -37.22
N THR A 99 1.81 26.17 -38.45
CA THR A 99 2.31 26.90 -39.63
C THR A 99 1.44 28.11 -40.01
N TRP A 100 0.28 28.30 -39.38
CA TRP A 100 -0.59 29.46 -39.59
C TRP A 100 -1.41 29.81 -38.33
N THR A 101 -1.29 31.06 -37.87
CA THR A 101 -1.80 31.49 -36.55
C THR A 101 -3.31 31.31 -36.37
N GLU A 102 -4.10 31.52 -37.42
CA GLU A 102 -5.56 31.32 -37.33
C GLU A 102 -5.93 29.85 -37.15
N ALA A 103 -5.22 28.95 -37.85
CA ALA A 103 -5.49 27.52 -37.79
C ALA A 103 -5.20 26.94 -36.39
N ILE A 104 -4.08 27.33 -35.77
CA ILE A 104 -3.76 26.85 -34.42
C ILE A 104 -4.74 27.39 -33.37
N ARG A 105 -5.24 28.63 -33.51
CA ARG A 105 -6.25 29.18 -32.60
C ARG A 105 -7.57 28.42 -32.67
N GLN A 106 -8.06 28.21 -33.89
CA GLN A 106 -9.30 27.46 -34.15
C GLN A 106 -9.19 26.00 -33.69
N LEU A 107 -8.03 25.37 -33.91
CA LEU A 107 -7.78 24.01 -33.44
C LEU A 107 -7.82 23.90 -31.90
N ILE A 108 -7.21 24.85 -31.19
CA ILE A 108 -7.25 24.87 -29.72
C ILE A 108 -8.67 25.07 -29.21
N GLU A 109 -9.45 25.95 -29.84
CA GLU A 109 -10.85 26.17 -29.49
C GLU A 109 -11.67 24.89 -29.66
N ALA A 110 -11.48 24.15 -30.75
CA ALA A 110 -12.13 22.86 -30.97
C ALA A 110 -11.70 21.82 -29.92
N TYR A 111 -10.43 21.79 -29.51
CA TYR A 111 -9.98 20.90 -28.43
C TYR A 111 -10.59 21.28 -27.08
N GLU A 112 -10.74 22.57 -26.76
CA GLU A 112 -11.40 23.03 -25.54
C GLU A 112 -12.89 22.61 -25.52
N GLU A 113 -13.60 22.77 -26.63
CA GLU A 113 -15.01 22.35 -26.73
C GLU A 113 -15.19 20.84 -26.48
N ILE A 114 -14.27 20.03 -27.01
CA ILE A 114 -14.27 18.59 -26.76
C ILE A 114 -13.94 18.30 -25.30
N ALA A 115 -12.95 19.00 -24.71
CA ALA A 115 -12.60 18.84 -23.30
C ALA A 115 -13.80 19.15 -22.38
N ASP A 116 -14.55 20.21 -22.68
CA ASP A 116 -15.75 20.58 -21.93
C ASP A 116 -16.86 19.52 -22.09
N ALA A 117 -17.04 18.97 -23.30
CA ALA A 117 -17.98 17.88 -23.55
C ALA A 117 -17.60 16.55 -22.87
N LEU A 118 -16.32 16.36 -22.57
CA LEU A 118 -15.75 15.19 -21.88
C LEU A 118 -15.76 15.34 -20.34
N GLY A 119 -16.38 16.39 -19.79
CA GLY A 119 -16.27 16.80 -18.38
C GLY A 119 -16.21 15.68 -17.32
N ASN A 120 -15.33 15.86 -16.33
CA ASN A 120 -15.12 15.02 -15.15
C ASN A 120 -14.91 13.51 -15.40
N LEU A 121 -14.29 13.12 -16.51
CA LEU A 121 -13.86 11.73 -16.78
C LEU A 121 -13.05 11.08 -15.64
N ALA A 122 -12.28 11.88 -14.88
CA ALA A 122 -11.57 11.43 -13.69
C ALA A 122 -12.49 10.74 -12.66
N PHE A 123 -13.68 11.30 -12.44
CA PHE A 123 -14.66 10.79 -11.48
C PHE A 123 -15.26 9.45 -11.92
N PHE A 124 -15.36 9.24 -13.23
CA PHE A 124 -15.93 8.00 -13.79
C PHE A 124 -14.94 6.84 -13.80
N HIS A 125 -13.64 7.08 -13.57
CA HIS A 125 -12.63 6.02 -13.52
C HIS A 125 -12.98 4.91 -12.51
N ASN A 126 -13.42 5.29 -11.30
CA ASN A 126 -13.77 4.35 -10.24
C ASN A 126 -15.11 3.63 -10.52
N LEU A 127 -16.04 4.32 -11.20
CA LEU A 127 -17.32 3.75 -11.61
C LEU A 127 -17.17 2.70 -12.70
N ILE A 128 -16.39 3.01 -13.75
CA ILE A 128 -16.27 2.21 -14.97
C ILE A 128 -15.63 0.83 -14.66
N GLN A 129 -14.74 0.73 -13.67
CA GLN A 129 -14.13 -0.54 -13.25
C GLN A 129 -15.13 -1.58 -12.74
N SER A 130 -16.35 -1.17 -12.39
CA SER A 130 -17.28 -2.03 -11.65
C SER A 130 -18.39 -2.68 -12.48
N ARG A 131 -18.62 -2.28 -13.74
CA ARG A 131 -19.85 -2.69 -14.46
C ARG A 131 -19.69 -2.81 -15.98
N ASP A 132 -20.16 -3.92 -16.56
CA ASP A 132 -20.06 -4.21 -18.01
C ASP A 132 -20.79 -3.21 -18.92
N HIS A 133 -21.93 -2.64 -18.49
CA HIS A 133 -22.61 -1.59 -19.27
C HIS A 133 -21.77 -0.32 -19.47
N LEU A 134 -20.76 -0.07 -18.63
CA LEU A 134 -19.86 1.09 -18.78
C LEU A 134 -18.75 0.86 -19.80
N LYS A 135 -18.46 -0.40 -20.16
CA LYS A 135 -17.55 -0.72 -21.28
C LYS A 135 -18.14 -0.27 -22.62
N LEU A 136 -19.45 -0.48 -22.82
CA LEU A 136 -20.14 0.00 -24.03
C LEU A 136 -20.11 1.53 -24.13
N VAL A 137 -20.31 2.22 -23.01
CA VAL A 137 -20.20 3.68 -22.95
C VAL A 137 -18.77 4.14 -23.28
N LEU A 138 -17.75 3.44 -22.77
CA LEU A 138 -16.36 3.73 -23.05
C LEU A 138 -15.98 3.52 -24.52
N ASP A 139 -16.42 2.41 -25.12
CA ASP A 139 -16.25 2.13 -26.56
C ASP A 139 -16.82 3.26 -27.41
N ASP A 140 -18.01 3.73 -27.03
CA ASP A 140 -18.70 4.82 -27.70
C ASP A 140 -18.02 6.18 -27.47
N TYR A 141 -17.41 6.43 -26.31
CA TYR A 141 -16.57 7.63 -26.08
C TYR A 141 -15.35 7.62 -26.99
N PHE A 142 -14.66 6.49 -27.05
CA PHE A 142 -13.45 6.39 -27.84
C PHE A 142 -13.73 6.48 -29.34
N SER A 143 -14.83 5.88 -29.79
CA SER A 143 -15.34 6.01 -31.15
C SER A 143 -15.56 7.48 -31.54
N ASP A 144 -16.19 8.28 -30.67
CA ASP A 144 -16.41 9.71 -30.90
C ASP A 144 -15.09 10.51 -30.93
N ILE A 145 -14.13 10.18 -30.07
CA ILE A 145 -12.80 10.82 -30.03
C ILE A 145 -12.02 10.53 -31.32
N LEU A 146 -11.99 9.28 -31.78
CA LEU A 146 -11.35 8.90 -33.04
C LEU A 146 -12.01 9.62 -34.24
N ARG A 147 -13.34 9.69 -34.25
CA ARG A 147 -14.08 10.40 -35.29
C ARG A 147 -13.76 11.90 -35.28
N PHE A 148 -13.64 12.52 -34.11
CA PHE A 148 -13.20 13.90 -34.00
C PHE A 148 -11.79 14.09 -34.55
N HIS A 149 -10.83 13.24 -34.17
CA HIS A 149 -9.47 13.29 -34.69
C HIS A 149 -9.41 13.13 -36.21
N ARG A 150 -10.20 12.23 -36.76
CA ARG A 150 -10.36 12.07 -38.21
C ARG A 150 -10.82 13.38 -38.87
N CYS A 151 -11.88 14.01 -38.36
CA CYS A 151 -12.38 15.27 -38.90
C CYS A 151 -11.30 16.37 -38.84
N VAL A 152 -10.51 16.43 -37.76
CA VAL A 152 -9.39 17.38 -37.64
C VAL A 152 -8.33 17.11 -38.72
N LEU A 153 -7.88 15.86 -38.85
CA LEU A 153 -6.82 15.50 -39.79
C LEU A 153 -7.24 15.65 -41.25
N ASP A 154 -8.52 15.44 -41.59
CA ASP A 154 -9.05 15.66 -42.94
C ASP A 154 -8.86 17.10 -43.40
N VAL A 155 -9.11 18.08 -42.53
CA VAL A 155 -8.90 19.51 -42.86
C VAL A 155 -7.46 19.76 -43.31
N PHE A 156 -6.49 19.22 -42.58
CA PHE A 156 -5.07 19.46 -42.79
C PHE A 156 -4.44 18.59 -43.87
N SER A 157 -5.12 17.51 -44.27
CA SER A 157 -4.63 16.59 -45.32
C SER A 157 -4.97 17.06 -46.73
N ARG A 158 -5.88 18.03 -46.87
CA ARG A 158 -6.28 18.57 -48.18
C ARG A 158 -5.13 19.34 -48.86
N PRO A 159 -4.92 19.17 -50.17
CA PRO A 159 -4.05 20.05 -50.94
C PRO A 159 -4.46 21.50 -50.75
N GLU A 160 -3.48 22.39 -50.61
CA GLU A 160 -3.72 23.82 -50.39
C GLU A 160 -4.65 24.15 -49.20
N TRP A 161 -4.66 23.31 -48.15
CA TRP A 161 -5.55 23.47 -46.99
C TRP A 161 -5.60 24.90 -46.44
N LYS A 162 -4.49 25.66 -46.49
CA LYS A 162 -4.44 27.06 -46.05
C LYS A 162 -5.40 27.96 -46.83
N ARG A 163 -5.49 27.78 -48.16
CA ARG A 163 -6.36 28.55 -49.06
C ARG A 163 -7.83 28.19 -48.81
N LEU A 164 -8.11 26.92 -48.59
CA LEU A 164 -9.46 26.38 -48.42
C LEU A 164 -9.91 26.31 -46.96
N PHE A 165 -9.08 26.78 -46.02
CA PHE A 165 -9.26 26.53 -44.59
C PHE A 165 -10.62 26.98 -44.08
N LYS A 166 -11.08 28.20 -44.41
CA LYS A 166 -12.36 28.71 -43.91
C LYS A 166 -13.53 27.79 -44.31
N TRP A 167 -13.50 27.26 -45.53
CA TRP A 167 -14.55 26.36 -46.02
C TRP A 167 -14.40 24.97 -45.42
N ALA A 168 -13.18 24.40 -45.40
CA ALA A 168 -12.91 23.10 -44.81
C ALA A 168 -13.23 23.08 -43.31
N TRP A 169 -12.87 24.15 -42.59
CA TRP A 169 -13.19 24.36 -41.18
C TRP A 169 -14.70 24.49 -40.94
N GLY A 170 -15.41 25.18 -41.82
CA GLY A 170 -16.88 25.23 -41.78
C GLY A 170 -17.52 23.85 -41.95
N SER A 171 -16.96 22.98 -42.80
CA SER A 171 -17.39 21.59 -42.94
C SER A 171 -17.08 20.76 -41.69
N PHE A 172 -15.85 20.88 -41.20
CA PHE A 172 -15.41 20.28 -39.95
C PHE A 172 -16.34 20.63 -38.77
N ARG A 173 -16.69 21.90 -38.60
CA ARG A 173 -17.61 22.34 -37.53
C ARG A 173 -18.98 21.66 -37.63
N ARG A 174 -19.50 21.45 -38.85
CA ARG A 174 -20.77 20.72 -39.06
C ARG A 174 -20.65 19.24 -38.69
N GLU A 175 -19.54 18.60 -39.01
CA GLU A 175 -19.30 17.18 -38.70
C GLU A 175 -19.02 16.92 -37.22
N VAL A 176 -18.35 17.85 -36.54
CA VAL A 176 -18.03 17.74 -35.11
C VAL A 176 -19.21 18.06 -34.22
N LYS A 177 -20.16 18.89 -34.66
CA LYS A 177 -21.37 19.21 -33.88
C LYS A 177 -22.10 17.96 -33.32
N PRO A 178 -22.48 16.95 -34.13
CA PRO A 178 -23.13 15.76 -33.60
C PRO A 178 -22.22 14.93 -32.67
N ILE A 179 -20.90 14.99 -32.84
CA ILE A 179 -19.93 14.34 -31.94
C ILE A 179 -19.98 15.02 -30.57
N LEU A 180 -19.92 16.35 -30.54
CA LEU A 180 -20.05 17.14 -29.30
C LEU A 180 -21.37 16.86 -28.58
N GLU A 181 -22.48 16.81 -29.31
CA GLU A 181 -23.81 16.50 -28.74
C GLU A 181 -23.87 15.06 -28.19
N SER A 182 -23.22 14.10 -28.85
CA SER A 182 -23.10 12.72 -28.38
C SER A 182 -22.28 12.64 -27.09
N LEU A 183 -21.10 13.27 -27.05
CA LEU A 183 -20.23 13.32 -25.87
C LEU A 183 -20.93 13.96 -24.67
N LYS A 184 -21.60 15.12 -24.86
CA LYS A 184 -22.36 15.80 -23.80
C LYS A 184 -23.50 14.95 -23.27
N ARG A 185 -24.22 14.24 -24.14
CA ARG A 185 -25.31 13.34 -23.71
C ARG A 185 -24.79 12.19 -22.87
N LYS A 186 -23.70 11.56 -23.27
CA LYS A 186 -23.05 10.49 -22.50
C LYS A 186 -22.56 11.01 -21.15
N GLN A 187 -22.00 12.21 -21.14
CA GLN A 187 -21.51 12.85 -19.93
C GLN A 187 -22.68 13.17 -18.97
N ALA A 188 -23.81 13.62 -19.48
CA ALA A 188 -25.03 13.83 -18.69
C ALA A 188 -25.59 12.51 -18.12
N LEU A 189 -25.58 11.42 -18.91
CA LEU A 189 -25.99 10.10 -18.43
C LEU A 189 -25.09 9.59 -17.29
N LEU A 190 -23.78 9.77 -17.42
CA LEU A 190 -22.84 9.40 -16.37
C LEU A 190 -22.96 10.30 -15.13
N SER A 191 -23.33 11.57 -15.33
CA SER A 191 -23.55 12.54 -14.25
C SER A 191 -24.92 12.41 -13.57
N ASP A 192 -25.74 11.44 -13.96
CA ASP A 192 -27.01 11.16 -13.30
C ASP A 192 -26.77 10.78 -11.82
N ASP A 193 -27.56 11.39 -10.95
CA ASP A 193 -27.37 11.47 -9.49
C ASP A 193 -27.34 10.08 -8.84
N LYS A 194 -28.03 9.11 -9.45
CA LYS A 194 -28.03 7.70 -9.04
C LYS A 194 -26.71 6.99 -9.32
N LEU A 195 -26.03 7.30 -10.42
CA LEU A 195 -24.73 6.70 -10.73
C LEU A 195 -23.63 7.35 -9.88
N GLN A 196 -23.71 8.66 -9.65
CA GLN A 196 -22.77 9.37 -8.78
C GLN A 196 -22.87 8.90 -7.33
N SER A 197 -24.08 8.78 -6.78
CA SER A 197 -24.28 8.27 -5.42
C SER A 197 -23.76 6.83 -5.26
N HIS A 198 -24.00 5.95 -6.24
CA HIS A 198 -23.41 4.60 -6.23
C HIS A 198 -21.88 4.59 -6.37
N ALA A 199 -21.28 5.53 -7.11
CA ALA A 199 -19.83 5.71 -7.21
C ALA A 199 -19.20 6.00 -5.86
N ILE A 200 -19.75 7.03 -5.22
CA ILE A 200 -19.25 7.58 -3.97
C ILE A 200 -19.38 6.53 -2.87
N LEU A 201 -20.52 5.84 -2.81
CA LEU A 201 -20.73 4.75 -1.85
C LEU A 201 -19.72 3.61 -2.05
N LYS A 202 -19.41 3.24 -3.30
CA LYS A 202 -18.44 2.18 -3.56
C LYS A 202 -17.02 2.61 -3.17
N GLU A 203 -16.61 3.84 -3.50
CA GLU A 203 -15.29 4.36 -3.13
C GLU A 203 -15.11 4.44 -1.60
N VAL A 204 -16.15 4.86 -0.88
CA VAL A 204 -16.17 4.82 0.59
C VAL A 204 -16.02 3.39 1.10
N GLN A 205 -16.71 2.43 0.49
CA GLN A 205 -16.64 1.03 0.90
C GLN A 205 -15.28 0.39 0.62
N ASP A 206 -14.69 0.65 -0.55
CA ASP A 206 -13.38 0.13 -0.93
C ASP A 206 -12.27 0.73 -0.04
N SER A 207 -12.37 2.03 0.31
CA SER A 207 -11.47 2.70 1.24
C SER A 207 -11.59 2.14 2.67
N ASP A 208 -12.81 1.89 3.14
CA ASP A 208 -13.08 1.29 4.45
C ASP A 208 -12.55 -0.16 4.52
N GLN A 209 -12.68 -0.93 3.44
CA GLN A 209 -12.13 -2.28 3.37
C GLN A 209 -10.60 -2.27 3.39
N TYR A 210 -9.95 -1.39 2.63
CA TYR A 210 -8.50 -1.24 2.64
C TYR A 210 -7.96 -0.85 4.02
N ALA A 211 -8.64 0.07 4.71
CA ALA A 211 -8.28 0.47 6.08
C ALA A 211 -8.39 -0.71 7.06
N LYS A 212 -9.45 -1.53 6.94
CA LYS A 212 -9.63 -2.74 7.75
C LYS A 212 -8.54 -3.79 7.48
N ASP A 213 -8.19 -4.01 6.23
CA ASP A 213 -7.16 -4.99 5.84
C ASP A 213 -5.78 -4.57 6.37
N GLN A 214 -5.45 -3.27 6.28
CA GLN A 214 -4.23 -2.71 6.89
C GLN A 214 -4.22 -2.88 8.41
N PHE A 215 -5.36 -2.63 9.07
CA PHE A 215 -5.48 -2.82 10.50
C PHE A 215 -5.30 -4.30 10.90
N SER A 216 -5.91 -5.23 10.17
CA SER A 216 -5.73 -6.68 10.43
C SER A 216 -4.29 -7.15 10.21
N ASN A 217 -3.61 -6.60 9.19
CA ASN A 217 -2.21 -6.93 8.93
C ASN A 217 -1.28 -6.43 10.04
N LEU A 218 -1.49 -5.19 10.50
CA LEU A 218 -0.75 -4.65 11.65
C LEU A 218 -1.01 -5.47 12.92
N GLN A 219 -2.25 -5.88 13.15
CA GLN A 219 -2.61 -6.68 14.31
C GLN A 219 -1.96 -8.06 14.27
N THR A 220 -1.96 -8.72 13.11
CA THR A 220 -1.27 -10.00 12.89
C THR A 220 0.24 -9.86 13.11
N SER A 221 0.85 -8.78 12.62
CA SER A 221 2.28 -8.50 12.83
C SER A 221 2.62 -8.26 14.30
N LEU A 222 1.75 -7.58 15.06
CA LEU A 222 1.95 -7.37 16.50
C LEU A 222 1.84 -8.69 17.27
N ASP A 223 0.91 -9.56 16.92
CA ASP A 223 0.76 -10.87 17.55
C ASP A 223 1.97 -11.77 17.27
N ASP A 224 2.52 -11.75 16.05
CA ASP A 224 3.72 -12.49 15.68
C ASP A 224 4.97 -12.03 16.45
N ILE A 225 5.19 -10.71 16.55
CA ILE A 225 6.26 -10.13 17.38
C ILE A 225 6.10 -10.56 18.84
N ARG A 226 4.87 -10.53 19.36
CA ARG A 226 4.58 -10.93 20.75
C ARG A 226 4.88 -12.40 20.98
N SER A 227 4.51 -13.29 20.06
CA SER A 227 4.84 -14.72 20.17
C SER A 227 6.34 -14.98 20.08
N THR A 228 7.04 -14.26 19.21
CA THR A 228 8.50 -14.37 19.05
C THR A 228 9.21 -13.96 20.34
N LEU A 229 8.88 -12.79 20.89
CA LEU A 229 9.44 -12.31 22.16
C LEU A 229 9.16 -13.27 23.33
N ALA A 230 7.96 -13.86 23.39
CA ALA A 230 7.63 -14.85 24.41
C ALA A 230 8.49 -16.11 24.29
N SER A 231 8.73 -16.59 23.06
CA SER A 231 9.57 -17.76 22.79
C SER A 231 11.05 -17.50 23.11
N GLU A 232 11.58 -16.33 22.76
CA GLU A 232 12.95 -15.92 23.07
C GLU A 232 13.18 -15.78 24.58
N GLN A 233 12.21 -15.21 25.31
CA GLN A 233 12.27 -15.13 26.77
C GLN A 233 12.30 -16.52 27.42
N LEU A 234 11.51 -17.48 26.92
CA LEU A 234 11.53 -18.85 27.42
C LEU A 234 12.87 -19.53 27.14
N GLN A 235 13.42 -19.38 25.93
CA GLN A 235 14.72 -19.94 25.56
C GLN A 235 15.85 -19.34 26.39
N SER A 236 15.85 -18.01 26.58
CA SER A 236 16.86 -17.31 27.38
C SER A 236 16.83 -17.78 28.85
N LYS A 237 15.65 -17.91 29.46
CA LYS A 237 15.50 -18.48 30.81
C LYS A 237 15.99 -19.93 30.88
N ALA A 238 15.68 -20.75 29.88
CA ALA A 238 16.13 -22.14 29.83
C ALA A 238 17.66 -22.23 29.73
N LEU A 239 18.28 -21.41 28.88
CA LEU A 239 19.74 -21.31 28.76
C LEU A 239 20.39 -20.87 30.08
N GLN A 240 19.91 -19.79 30.69
CA GLN A 240 20.40 -19.31 31.98
C GLN A 240 20.29 -20.39 33.06
N SER A 241 19.18 -21.13 33.11
CA SER A 241 19.00 -22.23 34.06
C SER A 241 19.99 -23.38 33.83
N ARG A 242 20.30 -23.68 32.56
CA ARG A 242 21.25 -24.74 32.18
C ARG A 242 22.69 -24.33 32.46
N GLU A 243 23.06 -23.09 32.16
CA GLU A 243 24.37 -22.54 32.47
C GLU A 243 24.61 -22.50 33.98
N MET A 244 23.63 -22.01 34.75
CA MET A 244 23.67 -22.02 36.21
C MET A 244 23.83 -23.44 36.75
N LYS A 245 23.06 -24.41 36.23
CA LYS A 245 23.19 -25.82 36.60
C LYS A 245 24.60 -26.36 36.33
N THR A 246 25.13 -26.12 35.13
CA THR A 246 26.47 -26.60 34.72
C THR A 246 27.57 -25.96 35.58
N TYR A 247 27.45 -24.66 35.85
CA TYR A 247 28.37 -23.93 36.73
C TYR A 247 28.36 -24.49 38.15
N LEU A 248 27.17 -24.72 38.72
CA LEU A 248 27.01 -25.33 40.04
C LEU A 248 27.58 -26.75 40.08
N GLU A 249 27.27 -27.60 39.08
CA GLU A 249 27.82 -28.97 38.97
C GLU A 249 29.36 -28.97 38.93
N SER A 250 29.97 -28.03 38.19
CA SER A 250 31.43 -27.90 38.10
C SER A 250 32.11 -27.40 39.39
N ARG A 251 31.40 -26.59 40.19
CA ARG A 251 31.92 -26.01 41.45
C ARG A 251 31.65 -26.90 42.66
N LEU A 252 30.60 -27.73 42.60
CA LEU A 252 30.15 -28.57 43.69
C LEU A 252 30.73 -29.99 43.66
N ASP A 253 31.62 -30.34 42.72
CA ASP A 253 32.21 -31.68 42.58
C ASP A 253 31.16 -32.80 42.66
N VAL A 254 30.04 -32.61 41.95
CA VAL A 254 28.87 -33.52 41.95
C VAL A 254 29.00 -34.59 40.85
N SER A 255 30.21 -34.84 40.35
CA SER A 255 30.51 -36.08 39.66
C SER A 255 30.68 -37.21 40.69
N THR A 256 29.54 -37.67 41.20
CA THR A 256 29.24 -39.06 41.54
C THR A 256 30.35 -39.81 42.30
N SER A 257 30.29 -39.77 43.64
CA SER A 257 30.42 -40.93 44.56
C SER A 257 30.71 -40.53 46.02
N ARG A 258 30.08 -39.49 46.59
CA ARG A 258 30.18 -39.25 48.06
C ARG A 258 28.89 -38.86 48.77
N THR A 259 27.83 -38.47 48.05
CA THR A 259 26.62 -37.95 48.70
C THR A 259 25.63 -39.01 49.18
N ASP A 260 25.63 -40.21 48.60
CA ASP A 260 24.72 -41.27 49.07
C ASP A 260 25.23 -41.97 50.34
N LEU A 261 26.55 -42.00 50.58
CA LEU A 261 27.11 -42.63 51.79
C LEU A 261 27.00 -41.78 53.06
N GLN A 262 26.68 -40.48 52.96
CA GLN A 262 26.50 -39.61 54.14
C GLN A 262 25.05 -39.48 54.59
N LEU A 263 24.08 -39.90 53.78
CA LEU A 263 22.67 -39.98 54.19
C LEU A 263 22.32 -41.35 54.81
N GLU A 264 23.14 -42.39 54.56
CA GLU A 264 22.99 -43.72 55.15
C GLU A 264 23.81 -43.94 56.43
N SER A 265 24.74 -43.05 56.78
CA SER A 265 25.26 -43.04 58.15
C SER A 265 24.17 -42.46 59.04
N GLN A 266 23.36 -43.34 59.64
CA GLN A 266 22.75 -43.01 60.93
C GLN A 266 23.88 -42.46 61.80
N ASP A 267 23.87 -41.16 62.10
CA ASP A 267 24.66 -40.63 63.18
C ASP A 267 24.37 -41.55 64.36
N THR A 268 25.40 -42.25 64.84
CA THR A 268 25.27 -43.09 66.03
C THR A 268 24.78 -42.15 67.12
N VAL A 269 23.51 -42.29 67.49
CA VAL A 269 22.93 -41.57 68.62
C VAL A 269 23.68 -42.08 69.83
N ASP A 270 24.73 -41.35 70.20
CA ASP A 270 25.37 -41.54 71.48
C ASP A 270 24.30 -41.20 72.53
N GLU A 271 23.82 -42.19 73.28
CA GLU A 271 22.78 -42.00 74.31
C GLU A 271 23.20 -40.95 75.34
N ASN A 272 24.50 -40.67 75.46
CA ASN A 272 25.07 -39.64 76.32
C ASN A 272 25.19 -38.25 75.68
N SER A 273 24.78 -38.07 74.42
CA SER A 273 24.83 -36.76 73.76
C SER A 273 23.92 -35.78 74.50
N GLY A 274 24.50 -34.69 75.02
CA GLY A 274 23.79 -33.69 75.82
C GLY A 274 23.82 -33.91 77.34
N ILE A 275 24.26 -35.06 77.85
CA ILE A 275 24.32 -35.31 79.31
C ILE A 275 25.55 -34.67 79.97
N TRP A 276 26.58 -34.34 79.17
CA TRP A 276 27.82 -33.70 79.65
C TRP A 276 27.58 -32.40 80.44
N ILE A 277 26.49 -31.68 80.13
CA ILE A 277 26.16 -30.40 80.78
C ILE A 277 25.75 -30.58 82.25
N PHE A 278 25.12 -31.70 82.61
CA PHE A 278 24.78 -32.04 84.00
C PHE A 278 26.02 -32.41 84.83
N SER A 279 27.10 -32.80 84.15
CA SER A 279 28.39 -33.06 84.79
C SER A 279 29.24 -31.78 84.94
N ASN A 280 28.79 -30.64 84.38
CA ASN A 280 29.54 -29.39 84.44
C ASN A 280 29.51 -28.79 85.86
N PRO A 281 30.67 -28.42 86.46
CA PRO A 281 30.73 -27.84 87.80
C PRO A 281 29.88 -26.57 87.99
N ILE A 282 29.77 -25.75 86.92
CA ILE A 282 28.98 -24.52 86.93
C ILE A 282 27.50 -24.85 87.03
N PHE A 283 27.04 -25.83 86.26
CA PHE A 283 25.64 -26.29 86.28
C PHE A 283 25.28 -26.95 87.61
N LYS A 284 26.14 -27.82 88.17
CA LYS A 284 25.95 -28.39 89.51
C LYS A 284 25.89 -27.31 90.61
N GLY A 285 26.64 -26.22 90.44
CA GLY A 285 26.56 -25.04 91.30
C GLY A 285 25.21 -24.32 91.24
N TRP A 286 24.52 -24.38 90.10
CA TRP A 286 23.17 -23.85 89.91
C TRP A 286 22.08 -24.75 90.49
N GLU A 287 22.19 -26.07 90.29
CA GLU A 287 21.26 -27.10 90.79
C GLU A 287 21.28 -27.17 92.33
N GLY A 288 22.46 -27.10 92.96
CA GLY A 288 22.62 -27.21 94.41
C GLY A 288 22.27 -25.95 95.22
N GLY A 289 21.72 -24.90 94.60
CA GLY A 289 21.22 -23.71 95.31
C GLY A 289 22.26 -22.81 95.99
N LYS A 290 23.56 -23.00 95.75
CA LYS A 290 24.64 -22.31 96.48
C LYS A 290 25.13 -20.99 95.87
N SER A 291 24.54 -20.53 94.77
CA SER A 291 24.86 -19.24 94.15
C SER A 291 23.61 -18.41 93.85
N ALA A 292 23.62 -17.15 94.28
CA ALA A 292 22.56 -16.16 94.13
C ALA A 292 22.74 -15.24 92.91
N GLU A 293 23.68 -15.55 92.01
CA GLU A 293 23.88 -14.79 90.76
C GLU A 293 23.28 -15.48 89.54
N LYS A 294 22.87 -14.66 88.57
CA LYS A 294 22.00 -14.96 87.42
C LYS A 294 22.32 -16.28 86.71
N ARG A 295 21.38 -17.22 86.78
CA ARG A 295 21.39 -18.51 86.07
C ARG A 295 20.85 -18.35 84.65
N VAL A 296 21.70 -17.91 83.73
CA VAL A 296 21.32 -17.77 82.30
C VAL A 296 22.16 -18.74 81.49
N LEU A 297 21.49 -19.66 80.78
CA LEU A 297 22.10 -20.56 79.81
C LEU A 297 21.79 -20.08 78.39
N PHE A 298 22.83 -19.80 77.60
CA PHE A 298 22.70 -19.42 76.20
C PHE A 298 23.14 -20.58 75.30
N LEU A 299 22.18 -21.18 74.58
CA LEU A 299 22.43 -22.27 73.64
C LEU A 299 22.43 -21.73 72.20
N ASN A 300 23.57 -21.83 71.51
CA ASN A 300 23.73 -21.42 70.12
C ASN A 300 24.12 -22.60 69.22
N GLY A 301 23.59 -22.66 68.00
CA GLY A 301 23.82 -23.73 67.05
C GLY A 301 22.96 -23.58 65.78
N SER A 302 23.28 -24.32 64.73
CA SER A 302 22.55 -24.31 63.45
C SER A 302 21.07 -24.75 63.60
N PRO A 303 20.14 -24.29 62.76
CA PRO A 303 18.75 -24.78 62.78
C PRO A 303 18.70 -26.32 62.71
N GLY A 304 17.86 -26.96 63.53
CA GLY A 304 17.78 -28.42 63.61
C GLY A 304 18.74 -29.11 64.60
N SER A 305 19.69 -28.38 65.21
CA SER A 305 20.71 -28.95 66.12
C SER A 305 20.21 -29.35 67.52
N GLY A 306 18.90 -29.53 67.73
CA GLY A 306 18.35 -30.00 69.02
C GLY A 306 18.29 -28.98 70.18
N LYS A 307 18.60 -27.69 69.97
CA LYS A 307 18.57 -26.64 71.02
C LYS A 307 17.28 -26.63 71.86
N SER A 308 16.13 -26.81 71.20
CA SER A 308 14.82 -26.84 71.87
C SER A 308 14.60 -28.12 72.69
N SER A 309 15.14 -29.25 72.23
CA SER A 309 15.07 -30.53 72.94
C SER A 309 15.90 -30.50 74.22
N THR A 310 17.09 -29.90 74.19
CA THR A 310 17.93 -29.73 75.39
C THR A 310 17.29 -28.76 76.40
N HIS A 311 16.63 -27.69 75.93
CA HIS A 311 15.87 -26.79 76.81
C HIS A 311 14.74 -27.50 77.57
N LEU A 312 14.06 -28.47 76.95
CA LEU A 312 13.00 -29.25 77.61
C LEU A 312 13.55 -30.11 78.76
N GLN A 313 14.70 -30.77 78.56
CA GLN A 313 15.34 -31.56 79.63
C GLN A 313 15.78 -30.72 80.83
N PHE A 314 16.19 -29.45 80.63
CA PHE A 314 16.53 -28.55 81.74
C PHE A 314 15.32 -28.11 82.57
N ARG A 315 14.11 -28.13 81.99
CA ARG A 315 12.90 -27.67 82.68
C ARG A 315 12.44 -28.64 83.77
N ASP A 316 12.85 -29.90 83.71
CA ASP A 316 12.50 -30.91 84.71
C ASP A 316 13.52 -30.99 85.88
N CYS A 317 14.66 -30.29 85.78
CA CYS A 317 15.73 -30.27 86.81
C CYS A 317 15.83 -28.96 87.62
N LEU A 318 15.05 -27.93 87.29
CA LEU A 318 15.04 -26.61 87.96
C LEU A 318 13.73 -26.37 88.70
#